data_AF-A0A7M4AJ23-F1
#
_entry.id   AF-A0A7M4AJ23-F1
#
_cell.length_a   1.000
_cell.length_b   1.000
_cell.length_c   1.000
_cell.angle_alpha   90.00
_cell.angle_beta   90.00
_cell.angle_gamma   90.00
#
_symmetry.space_group_name_H-M   'P 1'
#
loop_
_entity.id
_entity.type
_entity.pdbx_description
1 polymer ?
#
loop_
_entity_poly.entity_id
_entity_poly.type
_entity_poly.pdbx_seq_one_letter_code
_entity_poly.pdbx_strand_id
1 'polypeptide(L)'
;MPVGHPPRGGPLGRTRGRLSASALTAYLRCPKQWFLSYQLGMRGPVRPSQILGIVLEDAVCDLMMMHPPKVESFEILEQWARQQIPALADTAMERGSGMWAEVLWKSSEDAWDDVSLSSLQERINGGLSLFLEEVR
;
A
#
# COMPACT_ATOMS: atom_id res chain seq x y z
N MET A 1 -20.07 -13.01 3.51
CA MET A 1 -20.98 -12.55 2.44
C MET A 1 -20.66 -13.29 1.15
N PRO A 2 -21.61 -13.93 0.45
CA PRO A 2 -21.29 -14.69 -0.75
C PRO A 2 -21.12 -13.71 -1.92
N VAL A 3 -19.88 -13.43 -2.27
CA VAL A 3 -19.50 -12.67 -3.47
C VAL A 3 -19.53 -13.64 -4.64
N GLY A 4 -20.21 -13.29 -5.72
CA GLY A 4 -20.17 -14.04 -6.97
C GLY A 4 -20.18 -13.09 -8.16
N HIS A 5 -19.05 -12.99 -8.87
CA HIS A 5 -18.96 -12.36 -10.19
C HIS A 5 -18.03 -13.17 -11.16
N PRO A 6 -18.05 -12.87 -12.48
CA PRO A 6 -17.91 -13.79 -13.63
C PRO A 6 -16.47 -13.97 -14.17
N PRO A 7 -16.21 -14.83 -15.20
CA PRO A 7 -17.11 -15.82 -15.82
C PRO A 7 -17.22 -17.08 -14.96
N ARG A 8 -18.38 -17.76 -15.06
CA ARG A 8 -18.53 -19.11 -14.49
C ARG A 8 -17.61 -20.05 -15.27
N GLY A 9 -16.76 -20.78 -14.55
CA GLY A 9 -15.55 -21.41 -15.06
C GLY A 9 -15.71 -22.26 -16.33
N GLY A 10 -14.77 -22.08 -17.24
CA GLY A 10 -14.37 -23.12 -18.19
C GLY A 10 -13.48 -24.18 -17.52
N PRO A 11 -13.08 -25.23 -18.25
CA PRO A 11 -12.56 -26.50 -17.71
C PRO A 11 -11.22 -26.44 -16.95
N LEU A 12 -10.61 -25.26 -16.82
CA LEU A 12 -9.30 -25.06 -16.20
C LEU A 12 -9.40 -24.11 -15.00
N GLY A 13 -9.77 -24.67 -13.84
CA GLY A 13 -9.08 -24.34 -12.58
C GLY A 13 -9.64 -23.21 -11.70
N ARG A 14 -10.07 -23.63 -10.51
CA ARG A 14 -10.22 -22.85 -9.26
C ARG A 14 -11.37 -21.82 -9.20
N THR A 15 -12.59 -22.32 -9.34
CA THR A 15 -13.82 -21.64 -8.90
C THR A 15 -13.91 -21.54 -7.36
N ARG A 16 -13.28 -20.51 -6.78
CA ARG A 16 -13.85 -19.81 -5.63
C ARG A 16 -14.09 -18.37 -6.08
N GLY A 17 -15.34 -18.03 -6.39
CA GLY A 17 -15.77 -16.71 -6.90
C GLY A 17 -15.62 -15.55 -5.90
N ARG A 18 -14.66 -15.63 -4.97
CA ARG A 18 -14.32 -14.52 -4.09
C ARG A 18 -13.64 -13.44 -4.90
N LEU A 19 -14.29 -12.28 -4.92
CA LEU A 19 -13.76 -11.08 -5.52
C LEU A 19 -13.54 -10.05 -4.42
N SER A 20 -12.36 -9.43 -4.43
CA SER A 20 -12.14 -8.22 -3.65
C SER A 20 -12.93 -7.07 -4.27
N ALA A 21 -13.17 -6.02 -3.48
CA ALA A 21 -13.77 -4.79 -3.97
C ALA A 21 -12.97 -4.21 -5.16
N SER A 22 -11.63 -4.21 -5.06
CA SER A 22 -10.74 -3.76 -6.15
C SER A 22 -10.88 -4.59 -7.43
N ALA A 23 -11.03 -5.91 -7.32
CA ALA A 23 -11.25 -6.79 -8.47
C ALA A 23 -12.61 -6.53 -9.12
N LEU A 24 -13.66 -6.32 -8.32
CA LEU A 24 -14.98 -5.95 -8.84
C LEU A 24 -14.94 -4.59 -9.57
N THR A 25 -14.30 -3.58 -8.98
CA THR A 25 -14.15 -2.26 -9.63
C THR A 25 -13.38 -2.38 -10.95
N ALA A 26 -12.33 -3.19 -11.01
CA ALA A 26 -11.59 -3.44 -12.25
C ALA A 26 -12.49 -4.11 -13.31
N TYR A 27 -13.31 -5.09 -12.93
CA TYR A 27 -14.27 -5.73 -13.83
C TYR A 27 -15.30 -4.73 -14.38
N LEU A 28 -15.89 -3.91 -13.51
CA LEU A 28 -16.90 -2.91 -13.89
C LEU A 28 -16.33 -1.83 -14.81
N ARG A 29 -15.05 -1.47 -14.66
CA ARG A 29 -14.38 -0.50 -15.54
C ARG A 29 -13.92 -1.13 -16.87
N CYS A 30 -13.28 -2.30 -16.82
CA CYS A 30 -12.77 -2.98 -18.00
C CYS A 30 -12.73 -4.52 -17.80
N PRO A 31 -13.73 -5.26 -18.30
CA PRO A 31 -13.77 -6.72 -18.18
C PRO A 31 -12.57 -7.44 -18.80
N LYS A 32 -12.02 -6.90 -19.91
CA LYS A 32 -10.85 -7.47 -20.58
C LYS A 32 -9.59 -7.34 -19.73
N GLN A 33 -9.35 -6.16 -19.15
CA GLN A 33 -8.23 -5.94 -18.23
C GLN A 33 -8.36 -6.85 -17.00
N TRP A 34 -9.57 -6.97 -16.46
CA TRP A 34 -9.84 -7.88 -15.35
C TRP A 34 -9.50 -9.33 -15.72
N PHE A 35 -9.95 -9.81 -16.88
CA PHE A 35 -9.68 -11.18 -17.33
C PHE A 35 -8.17 -11.43 -17.48
N LEU A 36 -7.45 -10.54 -18.16
CA LEU A 36 -6.00 -10.67 -18.34
C LEU A 36 -5.25 -10.68 -17.00
N SER A 37 -5.64 -9.81 -16.07
CA SER A 37 -4.92 -9.64 -14.79
C SER A 37 -5.27 -10.72 -13.76
N TYR A 38 -6.55 -11.04 -13.60
CA TYR A 38 -7.06 -11.89 -12.52
C TYR A 38 -7.29 -13.35 -12.93
N GLN A 39 -7.56 -13.63 -14.21
CA GLN A 39 -7.72 -15.01 -14.71
C GLN A 39 -6.44 -15.53 -15.35
N LEU A 40 -5.78 -14.73 -16.19
CA LEU A 40 -4.53 -15.14 -16.86
C LEU A 40 -3.26 -14.77 -16.09
N GLY A 41 -3.35 -13.93 -15.05
CA GLY A 41 -2.20 -13.54 -14.22
C GLY A 41 -1.20 -12.60 -14.91
N MET A 42 -1.58 -11.97 -16.04
CA MET A 42 -0.73 -11.01 -16.72
C MET A 42 -0.65 -9.71 -15.92
N ARG A 43 0.56 -9.23 -15.63
CA ARG A 43 0.79 -7.96 -14.92
C ARG A 43 1.48 -6.98 -15.83
N GLY A 44 1.19 -5.69 -15.68
CA GLY A 44 1.91 -4.61 -16.35
C GLY A 44 3.23 -4.26 -15.66
N PRO A 45 3.98 -3.26 -16.19
CA PRO A 45 5.20 -2.78 -15.56
C PRO A 45 4.90 -2.17 -14.19
N VAL A 46 5.77 -2.42 -13.22
CA VAL A 46 5.67 -1.85 -11.88
C VAL A 46 6.18 -0.41 -11.89
N ARG A 47 5.44 0.48 -11.21
CA ARG A 47 5.82 1.88 -10.99
C ARG A 47 6.29 2.08 -9.53
N PRO A 48 7.19 3.02 -9.25
CA PRO A 48 7.61 3.35 -7.89
C PRO A 48 6.43 3.67 -6.97
N SER A 49 5.39 4.35 -7.47
CA SER A 49 4.17 4.67 -6.72
C SER A 49 3.44 3.45 -6.15
N GLN A 50 3.52 2.29 -6.80
CA GLN A 50 2.90 1.05 -6.30
C GLN A 50 3.66 0.48 -5.10
N ILE A 51 5.00 0.55 -5.12
CA ILE A 51 5.84 0.14 -4.00
C ILE A 51 5.71 1.16 -2.87
N LEU A 52 5.71 2.45 -3.19
CA LEU A 52 5.49 3.53 -2.23
C LEU A 52 4.20 3.33 -1.44
N GLY A 53 3.09 2.99 -2.12
CA GLY A 53 1.83 2.70 -1.44
C GLY A 53 1.97 1.61 -0.37
N ILE A 54 2.67 0.53 -0.70
CA ILE A 54 2.89 -0.60 0.22
C ILE A 54 3.76 -0.19 1.41
N VAL A 55 4.93 0.41 1.16
CA VAL A 55 5.87 0.73 2.25
C VAL A 55 5.36 1.85 3.16
N LEU A 56 4.57 2.79 2.62
CA LEU A 56 3.94 3.84 3.42
C LEU A 56 2.79 3.30 4.26
N GLU A 57 1.97 2.40 3.71
CA GLU A 57 0.90 1.74 4.47
C GLU A 57 1.50 0.93 5.64
N ASP A 58 2.50 0.10 5.36
CA ASP A 58 3.20 -0.68 6.38
C ASP A 58 3.80 0.23 7.46
N ALA A 59 4.49 1.33 7.09
CA ALA A 59 5.08 2.25 8.05
C ALA A 59 4.05 2.94 8.97
N VAL A 60 2.89 3.32 8.44
CA VAL A 60 1.80 3.89 9.24
C VAL A 60 1.17 2.82 10.14
N CYS A 61 0.96 1.60 9.63
CA CYS A 61 0.49 0.49 10.45
C CYS A 61 1.45 0.18 11.59
N ASP A 62 2.76 0.13 11.32
CA ASP A 62 3.79 -0.10 12.32
C ASP A 62 3.74 0.97 13.42
N LEU A 63 3.61 2.25 13.05
CA LEU A 63 3.43 3.35 13.99
C LEU A 63 2.22 3.12 14.91
N MET A 64 1.08 2.72 14.34
CA MET A 64 -0.16 2.47 15.09
C MET A 64 -0.08 1.21 15.99
N MET A 65 0.81 0.27 15.67
CA MET A 65 1.04 -0.94 16.47
C MET A 65 2.02 -0.72 17.61
N MET A 66 2.76 0.40 17.64
CA MET A 66 3.66 0.72 18.74
C MET A 66 2.88 0.94 20.04
N HIS A 67 3.47 0.51 21.16
CA HIS A 67 2.92 0.79 22.48
C HIS A 67 3.33 2.19 22.94
N PRO A 68 2.40 3.16 23.04
CA PRO A 68 2.74 4.49 23.51
C PRO A 68 3.09 4.48 25.01
N PRO A 69 4.00 5.36 25.45
CA PRO A 69 4.24 5.57 26.87
C PRO A 69 3.00 6.18 27.54
N LYS A 70 2.89 6.04 28.86
CA LYS A 70 1.90 6.78 29.63
C LYS A 70 2.26 8.26 29.59
N VAL A 71 1.36 9.09 29.06
CA VAL A 71 1.55 10.54 28.90
C VAL A 71 0.41 11.33 29.55
N GLU A 72 0.68 12.59 29.84
CA GLU A 72 -0.23 13.47 30.58
C GLU A 72 -1.23 14.22 29.69
N SER A 73 -0.97 14.32 28.38
CA SER A 73 -1.86 15.00 27.43
C SER A 73 -1.79 14.38 26.01
N PHE A 74 -2.78 14.71 25.19
CA PHE A 74 -2.85 14.29 23.80
C PHE A 74 -1.70 14.87 22.96
N GLU A 75 -1.30 16.12 23.21
CA GLU A 75 -0.22 16.79 22.50
C GLU A 75 1.12 16.08 22.71
N ILE A 76 1.36 15.57 23.92
CA ILE A 76 2.56 14.78 24.24
C ILE A 76 2.52 13.44 23.51
N LEU A 77 1.35 12.79 23.41
CA LEU A 77 1.17 11.56 22.63
C LEU A 77 1.46 11.79 21.14
N GLU A 78 0.90 12.85 20.58
CA GLU A 78 1.10 13.25 19.19
C GLU A 78 2.59 13.52 18.92
N GLN A 79 3.25 14.27 19.80
CA GLN A 79 4.68 14.55 19.66
C GLN A 79 5.51 13.26 19.73
N TRP A 80 5.19 12.35 20.64
CA TRP A 80 5.85 11.05 20.74
C TRP A 80 5.70 10.24 19.44
N ALA A 81 4.49 10.19 18.86
CA ALA A 81 4.26 9.48 17.60
C ALA A 81 5.06 10.11 16.45
N ARG A 82 5.10 11.45 16.36
CA ARG A 82 5.88 12.18 15.34
C ARG A 82 7.39 11.93 15.46
N GLN A 83 7.91 11.68 16.67
CA GLN A 83 9.33 11.33 16.88
C GLN A 83 9.73 9.97 16.28
N GLN A 84 8.78 9.05 16.05
CA GLN A 84 9.06 7.74 15.46
C GLN A 84 9.16 7.79 13.92
N ILE A 85 8.61 8.84 13.30
CA ILE A 85 8.48 8.96 11.84
C ILE A 85 9.82 8.87 11.09
N PRO A 86 10.92 9.53 11.53
CA PRO A 86 12.19 9.45 10.81
C PRO A 86 12.69 8.01 10.66
N ALA A 87 12.69 7.22 11.74
CA ALA A 87 13.15 5.84 11.73
C ALA A 87 12.25 4.93 10.86
N LEU A 88 10.93 5.15 10.89
CA LEU A 88 9.99 4.45 10.02
C LEU A 88 10.18 4.81 8.54
N ALA A 89 10.48 6.07 8.23
CA ALA A 89 10.75 6.51 6.87
C ALA A 89 12.05 5.90 6.32
N ASP A 90 13.11 5.79 7.13
CA ASP A 90 14.35 5.11 6.76
C ASP A 90 14.08 3.64 6.43
N THR A 91 13.35 2.96 7.31
CA THR A 91 12.95 1.54 7.11
C THR A 91 12.12 1.37 5.84
N ALA A 92 11.17 2.28 5.58
CA ALA A 92 10.34 2.27 4.38
C ALA A 92 11.17 2.53 3.10
N MET A 93 12.15 3.43 3.16
CA MET A 93 13.07 3.70 2.05
C MET A 93 13.90 2.47 1.71
N GLU A 94 14.53 1.86 2.70
CA GLU A 94 15.35 0.66 2.54
C GLU A 94 14.52 -0.48 1.94
N ARG A 95 13.36 -0.77 2.54
CA ARG A 95 12.47 -1.83 2.06
C ARG A 95 11.96 -1.57 0.66
N GLY A 96 11.58 -0.34 0.35
CA GLY A 96 11.08 0.03 -0.98
C GLY A 96 12.16 -0.09 -2.06
N SER A 97 13.41 0.31 -1.74
CA SER A 97 14.55 0.12 -2.63
C SER A 97 14.85 -1.36 -2.90
N GLY A 98 14.75 -2.20 -1.86
CA GLY A 98 14.89 -3.65 -1.99
C GLY A 98 13.81 -4.26 -2.86
N MET A 99 12.54 -3.91 -2.62
CA MET A 99 11.41 -4.35 -3.46
C MET A 99 11.60 -3.90 -4.90
N TRP A 100 12.05 -2.67 -5.14
CA TRP A 100 12.30 -2.17 -6.49
C TRP A 100 13.44 -2.93 -7.19
N ALA A 101 14.50 -3.30 -6.47
CA ALA A 101 15.59 -4.09 -7.03
C ALA A 101 15.12 -5.46 -7.55
N GLU A 102 14.17 -6.09 -6.86
CA GLU A 102 13.63 -7.42 -7.22
C GLU A 102 12.61 -7.40 -8.37
N VAL A 103 12.07 -6.24 -8.73
CA VAL A 103 11.08 -6.11 -9.81
C VAL A 103 11.70 -6.46 -11.16
N LEU A 104 11.15 -7.48 -11.82
CA LEU A 104 11.57 -7.92 -13.15
C LEU A 104 11.16 -6.96 -14.27
N TRP A 105 9.95 -6.39 -14.19
CA TRP A 105 9.42 -5.50 -15.22
C TRP A 105 9.09 -4.12 -14.64
N LYS A 106 9.99 -3.17 -14.85
CA LYS A 106 9.90 -1.78 -14.38
C LYS A 106 9.33 -0.88 -15.47
N SER A 107 8.62 0.17 -15.06
CA SER A 107 8.25 1.26 -15.97
C SER A 107 9.50 2.01 -16.44
N SER A 108 9.50 2.50 -17.67
CA SER A 108 10.61 3.26 -18.26
C SER A 108 10.61 4.75 -17.89
N GLU A 109 9.50 5.25 -17.35
CA GLU A 109 9.29 6.69 -17.12
C GLU A 109 9.69 7.12 -15.70
N ASP A 110 9.58 6.22 -14.72
CA ASP A 110 9.75 6.54 -13.30
C ASP A 110 10.84 5.65 -12.67
N ALA A 111 11.77 6.24 -11.94
CA ALA A 111 12.79 5.51 -11.17
C ALA A 111 12.54 5.60 -9.66
N TRP A 112 13.02 4.59 -8.93
CA TRP A 112 13.00 4.64 -7.45
C TRP A 112 13.93 5.72 -6.90
N ASP A 113 14.99 6.06 -7.65
CA ASP A 113 15.98 7.07 -7.24
C ASP A 113 15.38 8.48 -7.12
N ASP A 114 14.23 8.73 -7.74
CA ASP A 114 13.48 9.99 -7.61
C ASP A 114 12.70 10.09 -6.29
N VAL A 115 12.60 8.99 -5.54
CA VAL A 115 11.95 8.97 -4.22
C VAL A 115 12.90 9.55 -3.17
N SER A 116 12.47 10.64 -2.53
CA SER A 116 13.22 11.26 -1.43
C SER A 116 12.73 10.78 -0.07
N LEU A 117 13.65 10.65 0.88
CA LEU A 117 13.35 10.32 2.27
C LEU A 117 12.42 11.37 2.91
N SER A 118 12.62 12.65 2.58
CA SER A 118 11.75 13.72 3.07
C SER A 118 10.31 13.56 2.60
N SER A 119 10.07 13.08 1.37
CA SER A 119 8.72 12.80 0.88
C SER A 119 8.06 11.65 1.65
N LEU A 120 8.82 10.62 2.04
CA LEU A 120 8.29 9.53 2.86
C LEU A 120 7.88 10.04 4.25
N GLN A 121 8.75 10.83 4.91
CA GLN A 121 8.43 11.42 6.21
C GLN A 121 7.17 12.28 6.15
N GLU A 122 7.05 13.13 5.13
CA GLU A 122 5.87 13.99 4.93
C GLU A 122 4.59 13.16 4.76
N ARG A 123 4.64 12.08 3.97
CA ARG A 123 3.49 11.21 3.72
C ARG A 123 3.07 10.41 4.95
N ILE A 124 4.02 9.85 5.70
CA ILE A 124 3.73 9.16 6.97
C ILE A 124 3.13 10.15 7.98
N ASN A 125 3.70 11.36 8.05
CA ASN A 125 3.20 12.44 8.90
C ASN A 125 1.78 12.89 8.52
N GLY A 126 1.47 12.94 7.22
CA GLY A 126 0.12 13.18 6.71
C GLY A 126 -0.85 12.08 7.10
N GLY A 127 -0.46 10.81 6.96
CA GLY A 127 -1.25 9.66 7.39
C GLY A 127 -1.55 9.67 8.89
N LEU A 128 -0.55 9.96 9.72
CA LEU A 128 -0.74 10.16 11.16
C LEU A 128 -1.71 11.31 11.46
N SER A 129 -1.55 12.45 10.79
CA SER A 129 -2.40 13.62 11.02
C SER A 129 -3.86 13.33 10.67
N LEU A 130 -4.12 12.65 9.55
CA LEU A 130 -5.47 12.19 9.18
C LEU A 130 -6.09 11.26 10.23
N PHE A 131 -5.30 10.35 10.80
CA PHE A 131 -5.80 9.47 11.84
C PHE A 131 -6.13 10.23 13.13
N LEU A 132 -5.26 11.17 13.53
CA LEU A 132 -5.47 11.98 14.73
C LEU A 132 -6.67 12.92 14.61
N GLU A 133 -7.04 13.36 13.41
CA GLU A 133 -8.26 14.16 13.18
C GLU A 133 -9.55 13.44 13.58
N GLU A 134 -9.61 12.12 13.40
CA GLU A 134 -10.81 11.31 13.72
C GLU A 134 -10.98 11.04 15.23
N VAL A 135 -9.89 11.16 16.00
CA VAL A 135 -9.83 10.78 17.42
C VAL A 135 -9.78 12.00 18.35
N ARG A 136 -9.60 13.19 17.79
CA ARG A 136 -9.53 14.46 18.52
C ARG A 136 -10.89 14.96 18.96
#